data_AF-A0A5J5HT15-F1
#
_entry.id   AF-A0A5J5HT15-F1
#
_cell.length_a   1.000
_cell.length_b   1.000
_cell.length_c   1.000
_cell.angle_alpha   90.00
_cell.angle_beta   90.00
_cell.angle_gamma   90.00
#
_symmetry.space_group_name_H-M   'P 1'
#
loop_
_entity.id
_entity.type
_entity.pdbx_description
1 polymer ?
#
loop_
_entity_poly.entity_id
_entity_poly.type
_entity_poly.pdbx_seq_one_letter_code
_entity_poly.pdbx_strand_id
1 'polypeptide(L)'
;MRRFLFIYAYLLFGAIIQGLSMSLFLFPHSIPSGGGAGIAILLNHWFGISLGFALWLANIFFLFFALNYFGFTWTVRTILAVATTSTTVTILSAKLPLPHIHILFDIVAGSIFFGIGVGILIRVGASSGGMAIPAVMIASYKKWTPGKVMMVINFCIFVLTSLVIDYKIVIYAIICQFISTNMIDMIYNLQIQKVKVLSPHWRKK
;
A
#
# COMPACT_ATOMS: atom_id res chain seq x y z
N MET A 1 -22.80 -13.81 -10.88
CA MET A 1 -22.92 -13.10 -9.58
C MET A 1 -21.96 -13.61 -8.51
N ARG A 2 -21.95 -14.90 -8.13
CA ARG A 2 -21.10 -15.42 -7.03
C ARG A 2 -19.62 -15.01 -7.10
N ARG A 3 -19.02 -15.05 -8.30
CA ARG A 3 -17.60 -14.70 -8.51
C ARG A 3 -17.26 -13.23 -8.25
N PHE A 4 -18.16 -12.30 -8.58
CA PHE A 4 -17.96 -10.88 -8.27
C PHE A 4 -18.03 -10.64 -6.77
N LEU A 5 -18.97 -11.29 -6.09
CA LEU A 5 -19.15 -11.21 -4.65
C LEU A 5 -17.89 -11.70 -3.91
N PHE A 6 -17.28 -12.80 -4.36
CA PHE A 6 -16.00 -13.25 -3.83
C PHE A 6 -14.87 -12.23 -4.07
N ILE A 7 -14.76 -11.65 -5.26
CA ILE A 7 -13.73 -10.63 -5.58
C ILE A 7 -13.83 -9.45 -4.60
N TYR A 8 -15.04 -8.90 -4.40
CA TYR A 8 -15.22 -7.77 -3.49
C TYR A 8 -15.03 -8.16 -2.01
N ALA A 9 -15.41 -9.38 -1.61
CA ALA A 9 -15.15 -9.86 -0.26
C ALA A 9 -13.63 -9.98 0.03
N TYR A 10 -12.86 -10.58 -0.89
CA TYR A 10 -11.40 -10.64 -0.77
C TYR A 10 -10.75 -9.25 -0.82
N LEU A 11 -11.29 -8.34 -1.62
CA LEU A 11 -10.83 -6.95 -1.70
C LEU A 11 -11.00 -6.24 -0.36
N LEU A 12 -12.20 -6.28 0.22
CA LEU A 12 -12.48 -5.66 1.52
C LEU A 12 -11.63 -6.31 2.61
N PHE A 13 -11.52 -7.64 2.61
CA PHE A 13 -10.72 -8.37 3.58
C PHE A 13 -9.23 -7.99 3.51
N GLY A 14 -8.64 -7.96 2.31
CA GLY A 14 -7.25 -7.53 2.12
C GLY A 14 -7.02 -6.08 2.53
N ALA A 15 -7.95 -5.18 2.20
CA ALA A 15 -7.89 -3.78 2.56
C ALA A 15 -8.01 -3.55 4.08
N ILE A 16 -8.88 -4.30 4.77
CA ILE A 16 -9.02 -4.23 6.23
C ILE A 16 -7.74 -4.73 6.90
N ILE A 17 -7.17 -5.87 6.46
CA ILE A 17 -5.90 -6.38 6.98
C ILE A 17 -4.77 -5.37 6.78
N GLN A 18 -4.69 -4.77 5.60
CA GLN A 18 -3.69 -3.76 5.31
C GLN A 18 -3.86 -2.54 6.25
N GLY A 19 -5.08 -2.02 6.40
CA GLY A 19 -5.36 -0.89 7.28
C GLY A 19 -5.10 -1.20 8.77
N LEU A 20 -5.46 -2.41 9.22
CA LEU A 20 -5.15 -2.93 10.55
C LEU A 20 -3.64 -2.94 10.80
N SER A 21 -2.88 -3.50 9.86
CA SER A 21 -1.43 -3.56 9.98
C SER A 21 -0.82 -2.16 10.09
N MET A 22 -1.23 -1.25 9.21
CA MET A 22 -0.72 0.12 9.19
C MET A 22 -1.04 0.84 10.50
N SER A 23 -2.28 0.76 10.97
CA SER A 23 -2.71 1.50 12.16
C SER A 23 -2.18 0.92 13.47
N LEU A 24 -2.03 -0.41 13.55
CA LEU A 24 -1.63 -1.07 14.80
C LEU A 24 -0.12 -1.13 14.98
N PHE A 25 0.63 -1.35 13.91
CA PHE A 25 2.05 -1.67 14.01
C PHE A 25 2.98 -0.63 13.37
N LEU A 26 2.59 -0.01 12.24
CA LEU A 26 3.52 0.81 11.46
C LEU A 26 3.43 2.30 11.77
N PHE A 27 2.22 2.86 11.71
CA PHE A 27 1.96 4.28 11.93
C PHE A 27 2.27 4.80 13.34
N PRO A 28 2.08 4.03 14.43
CA PRO A 28 2.50 4.48 15.76
C PRO A 28 3.99 4.80 15.86
N HIS A 29 4.83 4.16 15.04
CA HIS A 29 6.28 4.38 14.98
C HIS A 29 6.70 5.23 13.77
N SER A 30 5.75 5.86 13.07
CA SER A 30 5.98 6.62 11.83
C SER A 30 6.74 5.82 10.76
N ILE A 31 6.54 4.49 10.71
CA ILE A 31 7.21 3.62 9.74
C ILE A 31 6.41 3.64 8.43
N PRO A 32 6.99 4.14 7.32
CA PRO A 32 6.32 4.10 6.04
C PRO A 32 6.36 2.68 5.45
N SER A 33 5.18 2.11 5.19
CA SER A 33 5.05 0.79 4.55
C SER A 33 5.26 0.80 3.02
N GLY A 34 5.42 2.00 2.45
CA GLY A 34 5.60 2.26 1.02
C GLY A 34 5.38 3.75 0.71
N GLY A 35 5.49 4.14 -0.56
CA GLY A 35 5.47 5.56 -0.94
C GLY A 35 4.18 6.32 -0.57
N GLY A 36 3.00 5.72 -0.78
CA GLY A 36 1.73 6.37 -0.40
C GLY A 36 1.60 6.56 1.12
N ALA A 37 2.08 5.58 1.90
CA ALA A 37 2.10 5.64 3.35
C ALA A 37 3.10 6.67 3.88
N GLY A 38 4.29 6.78 3.27
CA GLY A 38 5.28 7.79 3.64
C GLY A 38 4.81 9.22 3.37
N ILE A 39 4.09 9.44 2.25
CA ILE A 39 3.45 10.74 1.99
C ILE A 39 2.37 11.02 3.03
N ALA A 40 1.57 10.02 3.41
CA ALA A 40 0.55 10.18 4.44
C ALA A 40 1.16 10.59 5.80
N ILE A 41 2.28 9.97 6.18
CA ILE A 41 3.03 10.30 7.41
C ILE A 41 3.59 11.73 7.34
N LEU A 42 4.18 12.13 6.20
CA LEU A 42 4.67 13.50 6.01
C LEU A 42 3.56 14.54 6.09
N LEU A 43 2.41 14.28 5.46
CA LEU A 43 1.25 15.18 5.51
C LEU A 43 0.67 15.28 6.92
N ASN A 44 0.61 14.17 7.66
CA ASN A 44 0.21 14.19 9.07
C ASN A 44 1.19 15.02 9.91
N HIS A 45 2.50 14.91 9.68
CA HIS A 45 3.51 15.65 10.42
C HIS A 45 3.45 17.16 10.14
N TRP A 46 3.29 17.59 8.89
CA TRP A 46 3.28 19.02 8.53
C TRP A 46 1.93 19.71 8.74
N PHE A 47 0.81 19.04 8.44
CA PHE A 47 -0.52 19.65 8.45
C PHE A 47 -1.40 19.17 9.61
N GLY A 48 -0.95 18.21 10.42
CA GLY A 48 -1.72 17.68 11.55
C GLY A 48 -2.99 16.90 11.15
N ILE A 49 -3.20 16.64 9.85
CA ILE A 49 -4.38 15.91 9.37
C ILE A 49 -4.33 14.44 9.76
N SER A 50 -5.47 13.78 9.96
CA SER A 50 -5.49 12.36 10.36
C SER A 50 -4.80 11.47 9.31
N LEU A 51 -4.06 10.46 9.78
CA LEU A 51 -3.28 9.57 8.91
C LEU A 51 -4.14 8.86 7.86
N GLY A 52 -5.36 8.46 8.22
CA GLY A 52 -6.28 7.84 7.26
C GLY A 52 -6.75 8.82 6.18
N PHE A 53 -7.03 10.07 6.53
CA PHE A 53 -7.38 11.09 5.53
C PHE A 53 -6.18 11.45 4.66
N ALA A 54 -4.98 11.58 5.24
CA ALA A 54 -3.74 11.82 4.52
C ALA A 54 -3.43 10.69 3.52
N LEU A 55 -3.64 9.44 3.93
CA LEU A 55 -3.49 8.26 3.08
C LEU A 55 -4.48 8.28 1.91
N TRP A 56 -5.74 8.62 2.18
CA TRP A 56 -6.76 8.72 1.14
C TRP A 56 -6.41 9.81 0.12
N LEU A 57 -6.02 11.00 0.60
CA LEU A 57 -5.63 12.13 -0.22
C LEU A 57 -4.41 11.81 -1.10
N ALA A 58 -3.36 11.24 -0.53
CA ALA A 58 -2.16 10.82 -1.25
C ALA A 58 -2.50 9.80 -2.36
N ASN A 59 -3.35 8.83 -2.04
CA ASN A 59 -3.74 7.82 -3.01
C ASN A 59 -4.65 8.35 -4.11
N ILE A 60 -5.57 9.28 -3.83
CA ILE A 60 -6.41 9.93 -4.84
C ILE A 60 -5.56 10.69 -5.85
N PHE A 61 -4.57 11.43 -5.36
CA PHE A 61 -3.65 12.15 -6.24
C PHE A 61 -2.99 11.19 -7.24
N PHE A 62 -2.51 10.03 -6.78
CA PHE A 62 -1.96 9.00 -7.68
C PHE A 62 -3.00 8.32 -8.56
N LEU A 63 -4.19 8.06 -8.05
CA LEU A 63 -5.28 7.42 -8.78
C LEU A 63 -5.76 8.25 -9.97
N PHE A 64 -5.72 9.59 -9.86
CA PHE A 64 -6.03 10.48 -10.99
C PHE A 64 -5.12 10.22 -12.19
N PHE A 65 -3.82 9.98 -11.96
CA PHE A 65 -2.87 9.60 -13.01
C PHE A 65 -3.05 8.16 -13.49
N ALA A 66 -3.55 7.25 -12.63
CA ALA A 66 -3.75 5.85 -12.98
C ALA A 66 -4.94 5.57 -13.89
N LEU A 67 -5.99 6.39 -13.82
CA LEU A 67 -7.25 6.18 -14.55
C LEU A 67 -7.00 5.98 -16.04
N ASN A 68 -6.08 6.77 -16.61
CA ASN A 68 -5.70 6.73 -18.02
C ASN A 68 -4.85 5.49 -18.40
N TYR A 69 -4.22 4.84 -17.43
CA TYR A 69 -3.25 3.74 -17.67
C TYR A 69 -3.84 2.34 -17.43
N PHE A 70 -4.61 2.15 -16.34
CA PHE A 70 -5.06 0.82 -15.90
C PHE A 70 -6.54 0.52 -16.21
N GLY A 71 -7.27 1.52 -16.71
CA GLY A 71 -8.68 1.41 -17.07
C GLY A 71 -9.64 1.49 -15.87
N PHE A 72 -10.92 1.64 -16.19
CA PHE A 72 -11.96 1.96 -15.21
C PHE A 72 -12.16 0.88 -14.13
N THR A 73 -12.23 -0.39 -14.52
CA THR A 73 -12.50 -1.51 -13.59
C THR A 73 -11.43 -1.67 -12.51
N TRP A 74 -10.16 -1.52 -12.87
CA TRP A 74 -9.05 -1.60 -11.91
C TRP A 74 -9.02 -0.38 -10.98
N THR A 75 -9.32 0.80 -11.55
CA THR A 75 -9.33 2.06 -10.80
C THR A 75 -10.44 2.05 -9.75
N VAL A 76 -11.66 1.62 -10.09
CA VAL A 76 -12.77 1.51 -9.14
C VAL A 76 -12.43 0.54 -7.99
N ARG A 77 -11.84 -0.63 -8.31
CA ARG A 77 -11.41 -1.58 -7.28
C ARG A 77 -10.34 -0.99 -6.36
N THR A 78 -9.39 -0.26 -6.91
CA THR A 78 -8.33 0.39 -6.14
C THR A 78 -8.88 1.53 -5.28
N ILE A 79 -9.82 2.32 -5.78
CA ILE A 79 -10.52 3.35 -4.99
C ILE A 79 -11.23 2.69 -3.81
N LEU A 80 -11.96 1.60 -4.03
CA LEU A 80 -12.64 0.86 -2.95
C LEU A 80 -11.65 0.30 -1.92
N ALA A 81 -10.53 -0.26 -2.37
CA ALA A 81 -9.49 -0.78 -1.50
C ALA A 81 -8.87 0.35 -0.66
N VAL A 82 -8.48 1.46 -1.29
CA VAL A 82 -7.90 2.65 -0.65
C VAL A 82 -8.89 3.31 0.31
N ALA A 83 -10.15 3.42 -0.06
CA ALA A 83 -11.19 3.97 0.80
C ALA A 83 -11.34 3.09 2.06
N THR A 84 -11.36 1.77 1.88
CA THR A 84 -11.49 0.81 2.98
C THR A 84 -10.25 0.79 3.88
N THR A 85 -9.03 0.85 3.32
CA THR A 85 -7.80 0.95 4.13
C THR A 85 -7.79 2.25 4.91
N SER A 86 -8.14 3.37 4.28
CA SER A 86 -8.12 4.70 4.90
C SER A 86 -9.17 4.85 6.00
N THR A 87 -10.37 4.29 5.82
CA THR A 87 -11.39 4.27 6.88
C THR A 87 -10.98 3.38 8.05
N THR A 88 -10.41 2.21 7.77
CA THR A 88 -9.87 1.29 8.79
C THR A 88 -8.80 2.00 9.62
N VAL A 89 -7.85 2.67 8.97
CA VAL A 89 -6.81 3.46 9.64
C VAL A 89 -7.44 4.57 10.48
N THR A 90 -8.37 5.34 9.94
CA THR A 90 -9.00 6.45 10.67
C THR A 90 -9.70 5.97 11.93
N ILE A 91 -10.45 4.87 11.85
CA ILE A 91 -11.19 4.31 12.98
C ILE A 91 -10.23 3.79 14.05
N LEU A 92 -9.18 3.07 13.65
CA LEU A 92 -8.26 2.45 14.61
C LEU A 92 -7.31 3.46 15.23
N SER A 93 -6.75 4.37 14.43
CA SER A 93 -5.82 5.39 14.92
C SER A 93 -6.50 6.37 15.89
N ALA A 94 -7.83 6.55 15.80
CA ALA A 94 -8.60 7.38 16.73
C ALA A 94 -8.99 6.67 18.03
N LYS A 95 -9.10 5.33 18.04
CA LYS A 95 -9.68 4.56 19.15
C LYS A 95 -8.67 3.83 20.02
N LEU A 96 -7.45 3.62 19.54
CA LEU A 96 -6.46 2.80 20.23
C LEU A 96 -5.24 3.65 20.61
N PRO A 97 -5.13 4.13 21.87
CA PRO A 97 -3.83 4.45 22.44
C PRO A 97 -3.09 3.12 22.62
N LEU A 98 -2.24 2.74 21.67
CA LEU A 98 -1.64 1.41 21.65
C LEU A 98 -0.43 1.28 22.57
N PRO A 99 -0.22 0.07 23.14
CA PRO A 99 0.78 -0.19 24.14
C PRO A 99 2.18 -0.29 23.51
N HIS A 100 3.11 0.50 24.03
CA HIS A 100 4.52 0.39 23.71
C HIS A 100 5.08 -0.94 24.24
N ILE A 101 5.16 -1.97 23.39
CA ILE A 101 5.77 -3.25 23.76
C ILE A 101 7.17 -3.36 23.13
N HIS A 102 7.29 -3.57 21.80
CA HIS A 102 8.60 -3.65 21.13
C HIS A 102 8.55 -3.30 19.63
N ILE A 103 9.29 -2.27 19.22
CA ILE A 103 9.33 -1.78 17.82
C ILE A 103 9.72 -2.85 16.79
N LEU A 104 10.63 -3.77 17.15
CA LEU A 104 11.06 -4.85 16.25
C LEU A 104 9.92 -5.84 15.97
N PHE A 105 9.13 -6.16 17.00
CA PHE A 105 7.96 -7.01 16.84
C PHE A 105 6.94 -6.33 15.93
N ASP A 106 6.70 -5.03 16.16
CA ASP A 106 5.75 -4.25 15.35
C ASP A 106 6.21 -4.15 13.89
N ILE A 107 7.50 -3.94 13.63
CA ILE A 107 8.04 -3.96 12.26
C ILE A 107 7.77 -5.32 11.61
N VAL A 108 8.13 -6.42 12.25
CA VAL A 108 8.01 -7.75 11.64
C VAL A 108 6.54 -8.13 11.44
N ALA A 109 5.73 -8.04 12.49
CA ALA A 109 4.30 -8.37 12.44
C ALA A 109 3.57 -7.45 11.46
N GLY A 110 3.77 -6.14 11.57
CA GLY A 110 3.20 -5.14 10.66
C GLY A 110 3.56 -5.44 9.21
N SER A 111 4.82 -5.70 8.90
CA SER A 111 5.26 -5.98 7.53
C SER A 111 4.66 -7.25 6.96
N ILE A 112 4.50 -8.30 7.77
CA ILE A 112 3.88 -9.56 7.35
C ILE A 112 2.39 -9.35 7.06
N PHE A 113 1.63 -8.80 8.01
CA PHE A 113 0.20 -8.55 7.82
C PHE A 113 -0.06 -7.56 6.69
N PHE A 114 0.77 -6.52 6.57
CA PHE A 114 0.69 -5.57 5.47
C PHE A 114 0.91 -6.28 4.13
N GLY A 115 1.98 -7.07 4.01
CA GLY A 115 2.28 -7.83 2.80
C GLY A 115 1.18 -8.83 2.42
N ILE A 116 0.55 -9.48 3.41
CA ILE A 116 -0.61 -10.36 3.19
C ILE A 116 -1.81 -9.57 2.63
N GLY A 117 -2.16 -8.45 3.26
CA GLY A 117 -3.26 -7.59 2.81
C GLY A 117 -3.05 -7.09 1.38
N VAL A 118 -1.87 -6.56 1.09
CA VAL A 118 -1.50 -6.06 -0.24
C VAL A 118 -1.46 -7.20 -1.27
N GLY A 119 -0.91 -8.36 -0.92
CA GLY A 119 -0.87 -9.54 -1.80
C GLY A 119 -2.27 -10.02 -2.19
N ILE A 120 -3.24 -10.00 -1.26
CA ILE A 120 -4.65 -10.32 -1.54
C ILE A 120 -5.25 -9.29 -2.51
N LEU A 121 -4.99 -7.98 -2.30
CA LEU A 121 -5.48 -6.93 -3.19
C LEU A 121 -4.98 -7.08 -4.62
N ILE A 122 -3.69 -7.36 -4.80
CA ILE A 122 -3.08 -7.55 -6.12
C ILE A 122 -3.73 -8.74 -6.84
N ARG A 123 -4.03 -9.83 -6.13
CA ARG A 123 -4.69 -11.02 -6.70
C ARG A 123 -6.08 -10.75 -7.25
N VAL A 124 -6.84 -9.87 -6.62
CA VAL A 124 -8.18 -9.47 -7.10
C VAL A 124 -8.13 -8.38 -8.17
N GLY A 125 -6.94 -7.98 -8.62
CA GLY A 125 -6.76 -6.92 -9.60
C GLY A 125 -7.08 -5.54 -9.03
N ALA A 126 -6.73 -5.32 -7.76
CA ALA A 126 -6.74 -4.02 -7.10
C ALA A 126 -5.30 -3.66 -6.68
N SER A 127 -5.05 -2.39 -6.39
CA SER A 127 -3.82 -1.96 -5.75
C SER A 127 -4.09 -1.50 -4.32
N SER A 128 -3.06 -1.58 -3.48
CA SER A 128 -2.98 -0.93 -2.17
C SER A 128 -2.99 0.61 -2.27
N GLY A 129 -2.95 1.16 -3.49
CA GLY A 129 -2.70 2.57 -3.74
C GLY A 129 -1.20 2.92 -3.65
N GLY A 130 -0.84 4.12 -4.11
CA GLY A 130 0.46 4.73 -3.87
C GLY A 130 1.36 4.85 -5.11
N MET A 131 2.66 4.85 -4.86
CA MET A 131 3.72 5.17 -5.85
C MET A 131 3.92 4.14 -6.97
N ALA A 132 3.18 3.03 -6.97
CA ALA A 132 3.24 2.03 -8.05
C ALA A 132 2.82 2.60 -9.41
N ILE A 133 1.86 3.53 -9.41
CA ILE A 133 1.32 4.17 -10.62
C ILE A 133 2.39 5.05 -11.30
N PRO A 134 2.97 6.07 -10.63
CA PRO A 134 4.03 6.86 -11.24
C PRO A 134 5.26 6.02 -11.57
N ALA A 135 5.55 4.96 -10.80
CA ALA A 135 6.66 4.07 -11.12
C ALA A 135 6.48 3.32 -12.44
N VAL A 136 5.28 2.83 -12.75
CA VAL A 136 4.99 2.17 -14.04
C VAL A 136 5.05 3.18 -15.20
N MET A 137 4.60 4.41 -14.98
CA MET A 137 4.66 5.48 -15.99
C MET A 137 6.11 5.86 -16.32
N ILE A 138 6.94 6.09 -15.29
CA ILE A 138 8.38 6.41 -15.45
C ILE A 138 9.15 5.22 -16.03
N ALA A 139 8.83 3.99 -15.61
CA ALA A 139 9.43 2.77 -16.17
C ALA A 139 9.16 2.63 -17.67
N SER A 140 7.94 2.94 -18.10
CA SER A 140 7.56 2.94 -19.52
C SER A 140 8.35 3.95 -20.35
N TYR A 141 8.70 5.11 -19.76
CA TYR A 141 9.50 6.14 -20.42
C TYR A 141 11.02 5.81 -20.43
N LYS A 142 11.56 5.27 -19.32
CA LYS A 142 13.00 5.00 -19.16
C LYS A 142 13.46 3.59 -19.55
N LYS A 143 12.57 2.70 -20.02
CA LYS A 143 12.84 1.25 -20.26
C LYS A 143 13.39 0.51 -19.04
N TRP A 144 13.04 0.96 -17.84
CA TRP A 144 13.42 0.31 -16.58
C TRP A 144 12.33 -0.67 -16.14
N THR A 145 12.66 -1.61 -15.24
CA THR A 145 11.62 -2.44 -14.62
C THR A 145 10.83 -1.59 -13.62
N PRO A 146 9.48 -1.70 -13.55
CA PRO A 146 8.66 -0.94 -12.61
C PRO A 146 9.11 -1.09 -11.16
N GLY A 147 9.55 -2.29 -10.75
CA GLY A 147 10.09 -2.54 -9.41
C GLY A 147 11.32 -1.72 -9.08
N LYS A 148 12.28 -1.54 -10.02
CA LYS A 148 13.45 -0.68 -9.81
C LYS A 148 13.04 0.78 -9.60
N VAL A 149 12.08 1.26 -10.40
CA VAL A 149 11.58 2.64 -10.26
C VAL A 149 10.84 2.83 -8.93
N MET A 150 10.00 1.87 -8.53
CA MET A 150 9.32 1.89 -7.23
C MET A 150 10.32 1.94 -6.08
N MET A 151 11.39 1.14 -6.15
CA MET A 151 12.41 1.11 -5.10
C MET A 151 13.12 2.45 -4.96
N VAL A 152 13.50 3.09 -6.08
CA VAL A 152 14.13 4.42 -6.07
C VAL A 152 13.18 5.47 -5.48
N ILE A 153 11.92 5.48 -5.93
CA ILE A 153 10.91 6.43 -5.46
C ILE A 153 10.64 6.26 -3.96
N ASN A 154 10.41 5.02 -3.52
CA ASN A 154 10.16 4.72 -2.11
C ASN A 154 11.39 5.06 -1.27
N PHE A 155 12.60 4.78 -1.75
CA PHE A 155 13.83 5.15 -1.06
C PHE A 155 13.96 6.66 -0.87
N CYS A 156 13.66 7.46 -1.90
CA CYS A 156 13.61 8.92 -1.77
C CYS A 156 12.59 9.37 -0.72
N ILE A 157 11.40 8.76 -0.70
CA ILE A 157 10.39 9.07 0.32
C ILE A 157 10.88 8.68 1.71
N PHE A 158 11.49 7.51 1.88
CA PHE A 158 11.98 7.06 3.18
C PHE A 158 13.07 7.99 3.71
N VAL A 159 13.98 8.45 2.86
CA VAL A 159 15.00 9.44 3.22
C VAL A 159 14.33 10.76 3.62
N LEU A 160 13.35 11.24 2.87
CA LEU A 160 12.61 12.46 3.21
C LEU A 160 11.87 12.33 4.55
N THR A 161 11.13 11.26 4.77
CA THR A 161 10.44 10.98 6.04
C THR A 161 11.44 10.90 7.19
N SER A 162 12.61 10.33 6.95
CA SER A 162 13.65 10.17 7.96
C SER A 162 14.34 11.49 8.33
N LEU A 163 14.57 12.37 7.36
CA LEU A 163 15.10 13.71 7.62
C LEU A 163 14.12 14.61 8.40
N VAL A 164 12.81 14.40 8.17
CA VAL A 164 11.76 15.21 8.81
C VAL A 164 11.42 14.70 10.21
N ILE A 165 11.41 13.38 10.43
CA ILE A 165 10.92 12.78 11.68
C ILE A 165 12.06 12.22 12.54
N ASP A 166 12.78 11.20 12.06
CA ASP A 166 13.91 10.58 12.76
C ASP A 166 14.77 9.74 11.78
N TYR A 167 16.09 9.79 11.95
CA TYR A 167 17.05 9.06 11.12
C TYR A 167 16.86 7.52 11.17
N LYS A 168 16.31 6.98 12.25
CA LYS A 168 16.08 5.53 12.44
C LYS A 168 14.97 4.99 11.54
N ILE A 169 14.01 5.84 11.17
CA ILE A 169 12.84 5.45 10.38
C ILE A 169 13.24 4.89 9.02
N VAL A 170 14.33 5.40 8.41
CA VAL A 170 14.77 4.90 7.10
C VAL A 170 15.14 3.41 7.16
N ILE A 171 15.78 2.97 8.24
CA ILE A 171 16.21 1.58 8.42
C ILE A 171 14.97 0.70 8.63
N TYR A 172 14.04 1.15 9.47
CA TYR A 172 12.79 0.43 9.72
C TYR A 172 11.92 0.33 8.47
N ALA A 173 11.85 1.40 7.66
CA ALA A 173 11.14 1.42 6.40
C ALA A 173 11.73 0.44 5.38
N ILE A 174 13.06 0.36 5.28
CA ILE A 174 13.74 -0.57 4.37
C ILE A 174 13.46 -2.02 4.79
N ILE A 175 13.59 -2.34 6.09
CA ILE A 175 13.27 -3.67 6.62
C ILE A 175 11.79 -4.00 6.36
N CYS A 176 10.90 -3.05 6.63
CA CYS A 176 9.47 -3.22 6.43
C CYS A 176 9.13 -3.49 4.96
N GLN A 177 9.70 -2.71 4.05
CA GLN A 177 9.53 -2.86 2.62
C GLN A 177 10.08 -4.21 2.14
N PHE A 178 11.22 -4.67 2.64
CA PHE A 178 11.80 -5.95 2.25
C PHE A 178 10.91 -7.13 2.68
N ILE A 179 10.49 -7.17 3.94
CA ILE A 179 9.62 -8.25 4.46
C ILE A 179 8.27 -8.23 3.74
N SER A 180 7.65 -7.06 3.63
CA SER A 180 6.34 -6.94 2.97
C SER A 180 6.39 -7.33 1.49
N THR A 181 7.45 -6.96 0.76
CA THR A 181 7.62 -7.34 -0.66
C THR A 181 7.72 -8.87 -0.80
N ASN A 182 8.53 -9.53 0.04
CA ASN A 182 8.63 -11.00 0.02
C ASN A 182 7.29 -11.66 0.34
N MET A 183 6.51 -11.11 1.28
CA MET A 183 5.17 -11.61 1.61
C MET A 183 4.17 -11.36 0.49
N ILE A 184 4.22 -10.21 -0.17
CA ILE A 184 3.41 -9.92 -1.36
C ILE A 184 3.71 -10.95 -2.45
N ASP A 185 4.98 -11.22 -2.74
CA ASP A 185 5.39 -12.16 -3.78
C ASP A 185 4.99 -13.60 -3.43
N MET A 186 5.18 -14.02 -2.18
CA MET A 186 4.74 -15.33 -1.70
C MET A 186 3.23 -15.47 -1.89
N ILE A 187 2.45 -14.50 -1.38
CA ILE A 187 1.00 -14.52 -1.53
C ILE A 187 0.67 -14.51 -3.01
N TYR A 188 1.15 -13.57 -3.82
CA TYR A 188 0.88 -13.51 -5.26
C TYR A 188 1.10 -14.85 -5.97
N ASN A 189 2.20 -15.55 -5.69
CA ASN A 189 2.57 -16.81 -6.33
C ASN A 189 1.83 -18.06 -5.82
N LEU A 190 1.12 -18.02 -4.68
CA LEU A 190 0.37 -19.17 -4.17
C LEU A 190 -0.61 -19.75 -5.22
N GLN A 191 -0.54 -21.04 -5.52
CA GLN A 191 -1.40 -21.67 -6.53
C GLN A 191 -2.84 -21.94 -6.09
N ILE A 192 -3.40 -21.15 -5.18
CA ILE A 192 -4.84 -21.17 -4.89
C ILE A 192 -5.52 -20.53 -6.09
N GLN A 193 -6.37 -21.30 -6.80
CA GLN A 193 -7.01 -20.98 -8.07
C GLN A 193 -6.89 -19.50 -8.43
N LYS A 194 -6.03 -19.17 -9.41
CA LYS A 194 -6.03 -17.84 -10.03
C LYS A 194 -7.47 -17.54 -10.37
N VAL A 195 -8.15 -16.71 -9.58
CA VAL A 195 -9.40 -16.10 -9.99
C VAL A 195 -8.99 -15.45 -11.29
N LYS A 196 -9.40 -15.98 -12.45
CA LYS A 196 -9.01 -15.38 -13.74
C LYS A 196 -9.53 -13.95 -13.66
N VAL A 197 -8.67 -13.03 -13.25
CA VAL A 197 -8.83 -11.61 -13.48
C VAL A 197 -8.97 -11.59 -15.00
N LEU A 198 -10.11 -11.12 -15.48
CA LEU A 198 -10.34 -10.87 -16.90
C LEU A 198 -9.03 -10.36 -17.46
N SER A 199 -8.36 -11.18 -18.28
CA SER A 199 -7.10 -10.79 -18.88
C SER A 199 -7.40 -9.52 -19.66
N PRO A 200 -6.88 -8.34 -19.28
CA PRO A 200 -6.80 -7.28 -20.27
C PRO A 200 -5.81 -7.82 -21.29
N HIS A 201 -6.19 -7.84 -22.55
CA HIS A 201 -5.31 -8.16 -23.67
C HIS A 201 -4.09 -7.23 -23.63
N TRP A 202 -3.08 -7.58 -22.84
CA TRP A 202 -1.95 -6.70 -22.49
C TRP A 202 -0.90 -6.57 -23.60
N ARG A 203 -1.28 -6.86 -24.86
CA ARG A 203 -0.57 -6.43 -26.07
C ARG A 203 -1.38 -6.67 -27.34
N LYS A 204 -2.11 -5.66 -27.80
CA LYS A 204 -2.46 -5.40 -29.22
C LYS A 204 -2.68 -3.88 -29.29
N LYS A 205 -1.96 -3.05 -30.04
CA LYS A 205 -0.91 -3.16 -31.06
C LYS A 205 0.21 -2.18 -30.66
#